data_AF-A0A7S1LMN8-F1
#
_entry.id   AF-A0A7S1LMN8-F1
#
_cell.length_a   1.000
_cell.length_b   1.000
_cell.length_c   1.000
_cell.angle_alpha   90.00
_cell.angle_beta   90.00
_cell.angle_gamma   90.00
#
_symmetry.space_group_name_H-M   'P 1'
#
loop_
_entity.id
_entity.type
_entity.pdbx_description
1 polymer ?
#
loop_
_entity_poly.entity_id
_entity_poly.type
_entity_poly.pdbx_seq_one_letter_code
_entity_poly.pdbx_strand_id
1 'polypeptide(L)'
;MNAQRALLDSLFGNDRNLAPDSSKRQKFTDDDVCKHYLVGECPHEMFINQEGNTAVNSPIGSCKKQHSEAMKERLKADSDCDKYRRRYLKDVQAMLQRLVDDNDRKAKQVKQKLGAGVSCTNETAEAVCGHISARETLVSQKVEAAERMAEEGNMEASQDTMREAEKLAHEKYRLSRLKEVTEGWVDDLCEVCGSQISWRAVEELEARARGRPHPHTMGAWHQGWARVRESLKRVNEQLAGGTGGKDGRDAPRRRDRSRSGSRDRAREARNRGRSAERERSRRGRAGSSARERSRSRDRRSASRRRE
;
A
#
# COMPACT_ATOMS: atom_id res chain seq x y z
N MET A 1 3.56 -37.12 -8.87
CA MET A 1 4.48 -37.52 -7.78
C MET A 1 5.09 -36.35 -6.99
N ASN A 2 5.21 -35.13 -7.53
CA ASN A 2 5.88 -34.03 -6.81
C ASN A 2 5.05 -33.33 -5.73
N ALA A 3 3.71 -33.31 -5.83
CA ALA A 3 2.85 -32.62 -4.84
C ALA A 3 2.84 -33.31 -3.46
N GLN A 4 2.76 -34.64 -3.42
CA GLN A 4 2.88 -35.41 -2.17
C GLN A 4 4.25 -35.24 -1.55
N ARG A 5 5.32 -35.20 -2.36
CA ARG A 5 6.67 -34.93 -1.87
C ARG A 5 6.78 -33.53 -1.26
N ALA A 6 6.29 -32.50 -1.94
CA ALA A 6 6.32 -31.12 -1.44
C ALA A 6 5.53 -30.95 -0.13
N LEU A 7 4.38 -31.60 0.02
CA LEU A 7 3.62 -31.60 1.28
C LEU A 7 4.40 -32.25 2.41
N LEU A 8 5.00 -33.40 2.14
CA LEU A 8 5.80 -34.14 3.12
C LEU A 8 7.07 -33.40 3.51
N ASP A 9 7.71 -32.71 2.57
CA ASP A 9 8.89 -31.87 2.79
C ASP A 9 8.52 -30.61 3.60
N SER A 10 7.31 -30.07 3.44
CA SER A 10 6.77 -29.01 4.31
C SER A 10 6.55 -29.50 5.74
N LEU A 11 5.97 -30.70 5.92
CA LEU A 11 5.69 -31.24 7.26
C LEU A 11 6.96 -31.69 8.01
N PHE A 12 7.82 -32.47 7.35
CA PHE A 12 8.95 -33.16 8.00
C PHE A 12 10.33 -32.55 7.70
N GLY A 13 10.38 -31.56 6.79
CA GLY A 13 11.61 -30.96 6.29
C GLY A 13 12.21 -31.76 5.13
N ASN A 14 12.92 -31.05 4.25
CA ASN A 14 13.59 -31.63 3.07
C ASN A 14 14.62 -32.72 3.45
N ASP A 15 15.11 -32.70 4.69
CA ASP A 15 16.08 -33.69 5.19
C ASP A 15 15.46 -35.00 5.67
N ARG A 16 14.15 -35.24 5.52
CA ARG A 16 13.51 -36.44 6.08
C ARG A 16 14.18 -37.76 5.65
N ASN A 17 14.73 -37.80 4.44
CA ASN A 17 15.38 -39.00 3.90
C ASN A 17 16.87 -39.11 4.27
N LEU A 18 17.42 -38.14 5.01
CA LEU A 18 18.81 -38.13 5.47
C LEU A 18 18.91 -38.80 6.85
N ALA A 19 20.04 -39.50 7.07
CA ALA A 19 20.32 -40.12 8.37
C ALA A 19 20.40 -39.06 9.49
N PRO A 20 19.95 -39.38 10.73
CA PRO A 20 19.81 -38.43 11.82
C PRO A 20 21.10 -37.69 12.21
N ASP A 21 22.27 -38.33 12.03
CA ASP A 21 23.62 -37.79 12.32
C ASP A 21 24.36 -37.24 11.08
N SER A 22 23.65 -37.08 9.95
CA SER A 22 24.30 -36.51 8.78
C SER A 22 24.58 -35.01 8.97
N SER A 23 25.83 -34.60 8.74
CA SER A 23 26.25 -33.18 8.76
C SER A 23 25.55 -32.31 7.72
N LYS A 24 24.80 -32.92 6.81
CA LYS A 24 23.99 -32.29 5.76
C LYS A 24 22.57 -31.93 6.22
N ARG A 25 22.20 -32.27 7.46
CA ARG A 25 20.89 -31.91 8.02
C ARG A 25 20.79 -30.39 8.16
N GLN A 26 19.81 -29.78 7.48
CA GLN A 26 19.55 -28.35 7.51
C GLN A 26 19.28 -27.88 8.95
N LYS A 27 19.81 -26.71 9.29
CA LYS A 27 19.56 -26.05 10.57
C LYS A 27 18.53 -24.96 10.38
N PHE A 28 17.79 -24.63 11.44
CA PHE A 28 16.85 -23.51 11.41
C PHE A 28 17.54 -22.14 11.18
N THR A 29 18.86 -22.08 11.36
CA THR A 29 19.70 -20.90 11.13
C THR A 29 20.03 -20.66 9.66
N ASP A 30 19.85 -21.68 8.81
CA ASP A 30 20.23 -21.63 7.40
C ASP A 30 19.39 -20.58 6.65
N ASP A 31 19.99 -19.93 5.66
CA ASP A 31 19.35 -18.80 4.96
C ASP A 31 18.20 -19.21 4.04
N ASP A 32 18.20 -20.48 3.63
CA ASP A 32 17.15 -21.12 2.83
C ASP A 32 15.84 -21.30 3.62
N VAL A 33 15.91 -21.32 4.96
CA VAL A 33 14.74 -21.46 5.83
C VAL A 33 14.09 -20.09 6.08
N CYS A 34 12.76 -20.04 5.99
CA CYS A 34 12.06 -18.79 6.24
C CYS A 34 11.98 -18.47 7.73
N LYS A 35 12.86 -17.56 8.17
CA LYS A 35 12.91 -17.04 9.54
C LYS A 35 11.56 -16.44 10.01
N HIS A 36 10.79 -15.84 9.09
CA HIS A 36 9.47 -15.29 9.40
C HIS A 36 8.45 -16.40 9.74
N TYR A 37 8.47 -17.50 8.97
CA TYR A 37 7.60 -18.65 9.21
C TYR A 37 7.93 -19.36 10.53
N LEU A 38 9.20 -19.31 10.99
CA LEU A 38 9.59 -19.98 12.24
C LEU A 38 8.90 -19.38 13.48
N VAL A 39 8.63 -18.08 13.48
CA VAL A 39 8.06 -17.37 14.64
C VAL A 39 6.56 -17.07 14.53
N GLY A 40 5.99 -17.19 13.32
CA GLY A 40 4.59 -16.89 13.06
C GLY A 40 4.18 -17.19 11.63
N GLU A 41 3.17 -16.47 11.14
CA GLU A 41 2.74 -16.55 9.75
C GLU A 41 3.68 -15.73 8.86
N CYS A 42 4.10 -16.31 7.74
CA CYS A 42 4.98 -15.63 6.81
C CYS A 42 4.19 -14.54 6.04
N PRO A 43 4.67 -13.28 5.98
CA PRO A 43 3.98 -12.21 5.23
C PRO A 43 3.73 -12.54 3.75
N HIS A 44 4.53 -13.41 3.15
CA HIS A 44 4.37 -13.88 1.78
C HIS A 44 3.16 -14.82 1.57
N GLU A 45 2.74 -15.54 2.61
CA GLU A 45 1.61 -16.49 2.54
C GLU A 45 0.27 -15.86 2.91
N MET A 46 0.28 -14.66 3.51
CA MET A 46 -0.94 -13.96 3.90
C MET A 46 -1.83 -13.60 2.71
N PHE A 47 -1.26 -13.48 1.51
CA PHE A 47 -1.95 -13.09 0.28
C PHE A 47 -2.26 -14.28 -0.63
N ILE A 48 -2.53 -15.46 -0.08
CA ILE A 48 -2.87 -16.66 -0.85
C ILE A 48 -4.39 -16.78 -1.03
N ASN A 49 -4.79 -17.16 -2.25
CA ASN A 49 -6.17 -17.40 -2.64
C ASN A 49 -6.66 -18.75 -2.10
N GLN A 50 -7.97 -19.01 -2.15
CA GLN A 50 -8.53 -20.33 -1.77
C GLN A 50 -7.94 -21.49 -2.58
N GLU A 51 -7.44 -21.21 -3.78
CA GLU A 51 -6.80 -22.18 -4.69
C GLU A 51 -5.30 -22.39 -4.40
N GLY A 52 -4.73 -21.74 -3.37
CA GLY A 52 -3.31 -21.88 -3.03
C GLY A 52 -2.35 -21.01 -3.85
N ASN A 53 -2.88 -20.24 -4.81
CA ASN A 53 -2.08 -19.32 -5.62
C ASN A 53 -1.85 -17.99 -4.90
N THR A 54 -0.66 -17.40 -5.05
CA THR A 54 -0.39 -16.04 -4.54
C THR A 54 -1.19 -15.02 -5.35
N ALA A 55 -1.87 -14.09 -4.67
CA ALA A 55 -2.59 -13.01 -5.33
C ALA A 55 -1.66 -12.22 -6.26
N VAL A 56 -2.09 -11.97 -7.49
CA VAL A 56 -1.32 -11.25 -8.53
C VAL A 56 -0.83 -9.89 -8.03
N ASN A 57 -1.60 -9.25 -7.15
CA ASN A 57 -1.29 -7.93 -6.61
C ASN A 57 -0.46 -7.98 -5.31
N SER A 58 -0.03 -9.17 -4.87
CA SER A 58 0.74 -9.32 -3.62
C SER A 58 1.98 -8.41 -3.64
N PRO A 59 2.18 -7.58 -2.60
CA PRO A 59 3.27 -6.61 -2.58
C PRO A 59 4.66 -7.27 -2.53
N ILE A 60 4.75 -8.53 -2.10
CA ILE A 60 6.02 -9.23 -1.87
C ILE A 60 6.16 -10.51 -2.71
N GLY A 61 5.06 -10.98 -3.31
CA GLY A 61 5.02 -12.24 -4.05
C GLY A 61 5.16 -13.48 -3.17
N SER A 62 5.32 -14.65 -3.81
CA SER A 62 5.46 -15.93 -3.12
C SER A 62 6.78 -16.03 -2.34
N CYS A 63 6.77 -16.83 -1.27
CA CYS A 63 7.99 -17.03 -0.48
C CYS A 63 8.98 -17.89 -1.27
N LYS A 64 10.23 -17.42 -1.37
CA LYS A 64 11.34 -18.18 -1.97
C LYS A 64 12.03 -19.13 -0.99
N LYS A 65 11.71 -19.01 0.29
CA LYS A 65 12.35 -19.75 1.39
C LYS A 65 11.48 -20.93 1.81
N GLN A 66 12.12 -21.97 2.32
CA GLN A 66 11.46 -23.18 2.78
C GLN A 66 10.63 -22.90 4.03
N HIS A 67 9.34 -23.23 3.94
CA HIS A 67 8.43 -23.28 5.07
C HIS A 67 8.33 -24.73 5.52
N SER A 68 8.80 -25.00 6.74
CA SER A 68 8.73 -26.34 7.29
C SER A 68 8.38 -26.33 8.77
N GLU A 69 7.39 -27.15 9.15
CA GLU A 69 6.98 -27.32 10.55
C GLU A 69 8.09 -27.97 11.38
N ALA A 70 8.83 -28.93 10.82
CA ALA A 70 9.99 -29.52 11.47
C ALA A 70 11.05 -28.49 11.89
N MET A 71 11.21 -27.39 11.13
CA MET A 71 12.15 -26.32 11.50
C MET A 71 11.65 -25.48 12.67
N LYS A 72 10.33 -25.30 12.82
CA LYS A 72 9.74 -24.66 14.00
C LYS A 72 9.99 -25.50 15.26
N GLU A 73 9.86 -26.81 15.15
CA GLU A 73 10.15 -27.73 16.26
C GLU A 73 11.62 -27.70 16.66
N ARG A 74 12.54 -27.70 15.67
CA ARG A 74 13.99 -27.56 15.92
C ARG A 74 14.32 -26.25 16.63
N LEU A 75 13.69 -25.13 16.25
CA LEU A 75 13.85 -23.85 16.95
C LEU A 75 13.36 -23.92 18.40
N LYS A 76 12.21 -24.59 18.66
CA LYS A 76 11.65 -24.74 20.01
C LYS A 76 12.51 -25.62 20.91
N ALA A 77 13.21 -26.61 20.35
CA ALA A 77 14.09 -27.52 21.09
C ALA A 77 15.45 -26.91 21.45
N ASP A 78 15.83 -25.80 20.81
CA ASP A 78 17.11 -25.12 21.05
C ASP A 78 17.11 -24.35 22.39
N SER A 79 18.23 -24.38 23.11
CA SER A 79 18.40 -23.66 24.39
C SER A 79 18.32 -22.14 24.26
N ASP A 80 18.71 -21.60 23.10
CA ASP A 80 18.68 -20.16 22.79
C ASP A 80 17.41 -19.74 22.05
N CYS A 81 16.37 -20.57 22.06
CA CYS A 81 15.09 -20.35 21.37
C CYS A 81 14.56 -18.92 21.56
N ASP A 82 14.53 -18.41 22.80
CA ASP A 82 14.00 -17.07 23.10
C ASP A 82 14.79 -15.94 22.43
N LYS A 83 16.12 -16.09 22.33
CA LYS A 83 16.99 -15.10 21.69
C LYS A 83 16.77 -15.06 20.19
N TYR A 84 16.73 -16.22 19.53
CA TYR A 84 16.46 -16.32 18.10
C TYR A 84 15.03 -15.88 17.78
N ARG A 85 14.05 -16.29 18.59
CA ARG A 85 12.65 -15.90 18.47
C ARG A 85 12.48 -14.38 18.55
N ARG A 86 13.08 -13.73 19.55
CA ARG A 86 13.02 -12.25 19.66
C ARG A 86 13.65 -11.56 18.45
N ARG A 87 14.78 -12.07 17.95
CA ARG A 87 15.43 -11.52 16.74
C ARG A 87 14.52 -11.63 15.52
N TYR A 88 14.02 -12.82 15.24
CA TYR A 88 13.16 -13.05 14.08
C TYR A 88 11.81 -12.32 14.20
N LEU A 89 11.26 -12.19 15.41
CA LEU A 89 10.06 -11.38 15.63
C LEU A 89 10.29 -9.89 15.33
N LYS A 90 11.45 -9.32 15.69
CA LYS A 90 11.80 -7.93 15.31
C LYS A 90 11.91 -7.77 13.80
N ASP A 91 12.50 -8.75 13.11
CA ASP A 91 12.60 -8.73 11.64
C ASP A 91 11.21 -8.79 10.98
N VAL A 92 10.32 -9.68 11.47
CA VAL A 92 8.92 -9.75 11.04
C VAL A 92 8.17 -8.45 11.32
N GLN A 93 8.31 -7.89 12.53
CA GLN A 93 7.68 -6.63 12.93
C GLN A 93 8.07 -5.51 11.97
N ALA A 94 9.37 -5.36 11.69
CA ALA A 94 9.87 -4.32 10.79
C ALA A 94 9.32 -4.49 9.36
N MET A 95 9.21 -5.73 8.87
CA MET A 95 8.62 -6.01 7.56
C MET A 95 7.12 -5.68 7.53
N LEU A 96 6.35 -6.17 8.51
CA LEU A 96 4.91 -5.93 8.61
C LEU A 96 4.60 -4.43 8.76
N GLN A 97 5.36 -3.72 9.58
CA GLN A 97 5.19 -2.28 9.77
C GLN A 97 5.41 -1.52 8.46
N ARG A 98 6.47 -1.84 7.70
CA ARG A 98 6.70 -1.22 6.38
C ARG A 98 5.53 -1.45 5.42
N LEU A 99 5.00 -2.67 5.38
CA LEU A 99 3.86 -3.01 4.52
C LEU A 99 2.61 -2.21 4.90
N VAL A 100 2.31 -2.12 6.20
CA VAL A 100 1.17 -1.35 6.71
C VAL A 100 1.36 0.14 6.44
N ASP A 101 2.55 0.69 6.69
CA ASP A 101 2.85 2.10 6.43
C ASP A 101 2.69 2.45 4.94
N ASP A 102 3.17 1.58 4.05
CA ASP A 102 3.01 1.76 2.60
C ASP A 102 1.55 1.62 2.16
N ASN A 103 0.79 0.70 2.78
CA ASN A 103 -0.66 0.58 2.55
C ASN A 103 -1.41 1.83 3.01
N ASP A 104 -1.12 2.32 4.21
CA ASP A 104 -1.76 3.51 4.79
C ASP A 104 -1.41 4.78 3.99
N ARG A 105 -0.17 4.88 3.47
CA ARG A 105 0.22 5.96 2.54
C ARG A 105 -0.62 5.92 1.26
N LYS A 106 -0.77 4.74 0.65
CA LYS A 106 -1.62 4.55 -0.54
C LYS A 106 -3.08 4.87 -0.23
N ALA A 107 -3.59 4.39 0.90
CA ALA A 107 -4.96 4.67 1.35
C ALA A 107 -5.20 6.18 1.52
N LYS A 108 -4.24 6.92 2.09
CA LYS A 108 -4.32 8.40 2.19
C LYS A 108 -4.35 9.07 0.82
N GLN A 109 -3.55 8.61 -0.15
CA GLN A 109 -3.57 9.13 -1.52
C GLN A 109 -4.92 8.88 -2.19
N VAL A 110 -5.47 7.67 -2.05
CA VAL A 110 -6.81 7.35 -2.58
C VAL A 110 -7.88 8.21 -1.91
N LYS A 111 -7.81 8.38 -0.58
CA LYS A 111 -8.73 9.26 0.16
C LYS A 111 -8.70 10.70 -0.36
N GLN A 112 -7.50 11.23 -0.62
CA GLN A 112 -7.33 12.57 -1.18
C GLN A 112 -7.89 12.67 -2.60
N LYS A 113 -7.66 11.66 -3.45
CA LYS A 113 -8.24 11.59 -4.80
C LYS A 113 -9.77 11.58 -4.77
N LEU A 114 -10.36 10.73 -3.93
CA LEU A 114 -11.81 10.66 -3.73
C LEU A 114 -12.37 12.00 -3.24
N GLY A 115 -11.71 12.64 -2.26
CA GLY A 115 -12.10 13.97 -1.78
C GLY A 115 -11.96 15.09 -2.81
N ALA A 116 -11.06 14.93 -3.78
CA ALA A 116 -10.89 15.85 -4.92
C ALA A 116 -11.86 15.56 -6.08
N GLY A 117 -12.75 14.56 -5.94
CA GLY A 117 -13.65 14.15 -7.01
C GLY A 117 -12.99 13.31 -8.11
N VAL A 118 -11.75 12.84 -7.92
CA VAL A 118 -11.11 11.88 -8.83
C VAL A 118 -11.48 10.48 -8.36
N SER A 119 -12.51 9.91 -8.97
CA SER A 119 -13.07 8.60 -8.66
C SER A 119 -13.30 7.80 -9.94
N CYS A 120 -13.40 6.48 -9.83
CA CYS A 120 -13.56 5.64 -11.02
C CYS A 120 -14.97 5.80 -11.59
N THR A 121 -15.94 6.15 -10.75
CA THR A 121 -17.28 6.56 -11.17
C THR A 121 -17.25 7.84 -12.00
N ASN A 122 -16.51 8.87 -11.57
CA ASN A 122 -16.44 10.15 -12.27
C ASN A 122 -15.69 10.02 -13.59
N GLU A 123 -14.57 9.29 -13.63
CA GLU A 123 -13.85 8.99 -14.88
C GLU A 123 -14.76 8.25 -15.88
N THR A 124 -15.56 7.29 -15.39
CA THR A 124 -16.51 6.57 -16.25
C THR A 124 -17.64 7.48 -16.71
N ALA A 125 -18.19 8.32 -15.84
CA ALA A 125 -19.26 9.26 -16.17
C ALA A 125 -18.81 10.29 -17.21
N GLU A 126 -17.59 10.82 -17.09
CA GLU A 126 -16.98 11.72 -18.07
C GLU A 126 -16.78 11.03 -19.42
N ALA A 127 -16.25 9.80 -19.43
CA ALA A 127 -16.08 9.02 -20.66
C ALA A 127 -17.43 8.75 -21.35
N VAL A 128 -18.45 8.34 -20.59
CA VAL A 128 -19.80 8.11 -21.11
C VAL A 128 -20.40 9.40 -21.67
N CYS A 129 -20.26 10.53 -20.97
CA CYS A 129 -20.70 11.84 -21.47
C CYS A 129 -19.99 12.22 -22.77
N GLY A 130 -18.66 12.03 -22.85
CA GLY A 130 -17.88 12.27 -24.06
C GLY A 130 -18.34 11.41 -25.24
N HIS A 131 -18.62 10.12 -25.02
CA HIS A 131 -19.17 9.24 -26.05
C HIS A 131 -20.57 9.66 -26.52
N ILE A 132 -21.44 10.11 -25.60
CA ILE A 132 -22.78 10.63 -25.93
C ILE A 132 -22.66 11.87 -26.82
N SER A 133 -21.84 12.85 -26.44
CA SER A 133 -21.62 14.07 -27.23
C SER A 133 -21.02 13.77 -28.60
N ALA A 134 -20.04 12.87 -28.68
CA ALA A 134 -19.45 12.48 -29.96
C ALA A 134 -20.48 11.81 -30.89
N ARG A 135 -21.33 10.92 -30.35
CA ARG A 135 -22.40 10.28 -31.12
C ARG A 135 -23.48 11.28 -31.52
N GLU A 136 -23.81 12.24 -30.67
CA GLU A 136 -24.74 13.32 -31.01
C GLU A 136 -24.25 14.15 -32.19
N THR A 137 -22.99 14.58 -32.20
CA THR A 137 -22.42 15.31 -33.34
C THR A 137 -22.42 14.46 -34.62
N LEU A 138 -22.07 13.18 -34.54
CA LEU A 138 -22.10 12.28 -35.68
C LEU A 138 -23.52 12.04 -36.23
N VAL A 139 -24.52 11.93 -35.35
CA VAL A 139 -25.92 11.81 -35.74
C VAL A 139 -26.35 13.06 -36.49
N SER A 140 -26.10 14.26 -35.94
CA SER A 140 -26.44 15.53 -36.61
C SER A 140 -25.78 15.63 -38.00
N GLN A 141 -24.49 15.32 -38.12
CA GLN A 141 -23.78 15.35 -39.40
C GLN A 141 -24.35 14.36 -40.42
N LYS A 142 -24.75 13.16 -39.98
CA LYS A 142 -25.33 12.13 -40.85
C LYS A 142 -26.75 12.49 -41.29
N VAL A 143 -27.54 13.10 -40.41
CA VAL A 143 -28.88 13.61 -40.75
C VAL A 143 -28.78 14.73 -41.78
N GLU A 144 -27.93 15.74 -41.54
CA GLU A 144 -27.68 16.82 -42.51
C GLU A 144 -27.19 16.28 -43.87
N ALA A 145 -26.31 15.27 -43.86
CA ALA A 145 -25.83 14.64 -45.09
C ALA A 145 -26.95 13.90 -45.83
N ALA A 146 -27.84 13.21 -45.11
CA ALA A 146 -28.99 12.51 -45.68
C ALA A 146 -30.01 13.49 -46.28
N GLU A 147 -30.25 14.64 -45.62
CA GLU A 147 -31.13 15.71 -46.11
C GLU A 147 -30.64 16.29 -47.44
N ARG A 148 -29.35 16.64 -47.55
CA ARG A 148 -28.79 17.13 -48.82
C ARG A 148 -28.89 16.11 -49.95
N MET A 149 -28.60 14.83 -49.68
CA MET A 149 -28.74 13.78 -50.69
C MET A 149 -30.20 13.61 -51.17
N ALA A 150 -31.17 13.86 -50.28
CA ALA A 150 -32.58 13.87 -50.66
C ALA A 150 -32.93 15.07 -51.54
N GLU A 151 -32.42 16.27 -51.22
CA GLU A 151 -32.59 17.48 -52.03
C GLU A 151 -31.98 17.34 -53.44
N GLU A 152 -30.83 16.66 -53.54
CA GLU A 152 -30.17 16.33 -54.82
C GLU A 152 -30.90 15.24 -55.62
N GLY A 153 -31.95 14.64 -55.06
CA GLY A 153 -32.78 13.60 -55.70
C GLY A 153 -32.25 12.17 -55.55
N ASN A 154 -31.18 11.95 -54.79
CA ASN A 154 -30.63 10.62 -54.52
C ASN A 154 -31.29 9.98 -53.28
N MET A 155 -32.53 9.52 -53.46
CA MET A 155 -33.34 9.00 -52.35
C MET A 155 -32.80 7.70 -51.74
N GLU A 156 -32.17 6.82 -52.54
CA GLU A 156 -31.65 5.54 -52.05
C GLU A 156 -30.44 5.76 -51.11
N ALA A 157 -29.47 6.56 -51.53
CA ALA A 157 -28.30 6.89 -50.70
C ALA A 157 -28.68 7.72 -49.45
N SER A 158 -29.68 8.58 -49.56
CA SER A 158 -30.23 9.32 -48.41
C SER A 158 -30.84 8.36 -47.38
N GLN A 159 -31.64 7.37 -47.81
CA GLN A 159 -32.22 6.37 -46.91
C GLN A 159 -31.16 5.53 -46.21
N ASP A 160 -30.09 5.12 -46.91
CA ASP A 160 -28.99 4.36 -46.29
C ASP A 160 -28.23 5.19 -45.25
N THR A 161 -27.93 6.45 -45.56
CA THR A 161 -27.27 7.36 -44.62
C THR A 161 -28.16 7.63 -43.39
N MET A 162 -29.47 7.73 -43.58
CA MET A 162 -30.43 7.88 -42.48
C MET A 162 -30.50 6.64 -41.59
N ARG A 163 -30.48 5.42 -42.17
CA ARG A 163 -30.40 4.17 -41.39
C ARG A 163 -29.12 4.11 -40.55
N GLU A 164 -28.00 4.63 -41.05
CA GLU A 164 -26.77 4.75 -40.24
C GLU A 164 -26.92 5.75 -39.10
N ALA A 165 -27.56 6.90 -39.34
CA ALA A 165 -27.86 7.88 -38.30
C ALA A 165 -28.76 7.29 -37.19
N GLU A 166 -29.78 6.51 -37.56
CA GLU A 166 -30.65 5.79 -36.61
C GLU A 166 -29.87 4.78 -35.75
N LYS A 167 -28.93 4.03 -36.34
CA LYS A 167 -28.06 3.11 -35.58
C LYS A 167 -27.21 3.86 -34.54
N LEU A 168 -26.63 4.99 -34.93
CA LEU A 168 -25.85 5.85 -34.02
C LEU A 168 -26.74 6.48 -32.93
N ALA A 169 -27.96 6.88 -33.26
CA ALA A 169 -28.93 7.39 -32.31
C ALA A 169 -29.35 6.31 -31.29
N HIS A 170 -29.51 5.07 -31.73
CA HIS A 170 -29.78 3.94 -30.85
C HIS A 170 -28.58 3.63 -29.92
N GLU A 171 -27.34 3.71 -30.43
CA GLU A 171 -26.14 3.61 -29.59
C GLU A 171 -26.07 4.74 -28.55
N LYS A 172 -26.34 5.99 -28.95
CA LYS A 172 -26.47 7.14 -28.05
C LYS A 172 -27.51 6.88 -26.95
N TYR A 173 -28.68 6.36 -27.30
CA TYR A 173 -29.72 6.02 -26.33
C TYR A 173 -29.24 5.00 -25.29
N ARG A 174 -28.53 3.95 -25.72
CA ARG A 174 -27.94 2.95 -24.80
C ARG A 174 -26.92 3.60 -23.86
N LEU A 175 -26.09 4.51 -24.38
CA LEU A 175 -25.12 5.25 -23.56
C LEU A 175 -25.80 6.20 -22.58
N SER A 176 -26.90 6.86 -22.96
CA SER A 176 -27.69 7.69 -22.04
C SER A 176 -28.27 6.88 -20.89
N ARG A 177 -28.78 5.66 -21.15
CA ARG A 177 -29.22 4.77 -20.05
C ARG A 177 -28.07 4.35 -19.14
N LEU A 178 -26.89 4.11 -19.71
CA LEU A 178 -25.71 3.82 -18.91
C LEU A 178 -25.31 5.02 -18.04
N LYS A 179 -25.43 6.25 -18.57
CA LYS A 179 -25.18 7.49 -17.82
C LYS A 179 -26.06 7.58 -16.57
N GLU A 180 -27.37 7.37 -16.72
CA GLU A 180 -28.32 7.35 -15.59
C GLU A 180 -27.91 6.36 -14.50
N VAL A 181 -27.45 5.18 -14.89
CA VAL A 181 -26.99 4.15 -13.94
C VAL A 181 -25.68 4.57 -13.26
N THR A 182 -24.74 5.16 -14.03
CA THR A 182 -23.43 5.57 -13.50
C THR A 182 -23.52 6.70 -12.48
N GLU A 183 -24.51 7.58 -12.60
CA GLU A 183 -24.75 8.68 -11.65
C GLU A 183 -25.17 8.18 -10.26
N GLY A 184 -25.75 6.98 -10.19
CA GLY A 184 -26.12 6.33 -8.92
C GLY A 184 -24.95 5.61 -8.23
N TRP A 185 -23.79 5.49 -8.87
CA TRP A 185 -22.65 4.80 -8.29
C TRP A 185 -21.96 5.63 -7.22
N VAL A 186 -21.52 4.96 -6.15
CA VAL A 186 -20.80 5.62 -5.07
C VAL A 186 -19.46 4.94 -4.85
N ASP A 187 -18.40 5.74 -4.80
CA ASP A 187 -17.06 5.27 -4.48
C ASP A 187 -16.71 5.57 -3.02
N ASP A 188 -16.17 4.56 -2.34
CA ASP A 188 -15.64 4.66 -0.98
C ASP A 188 -14.20 4.14 -0.94
N LEU A 189 -13.53 4.33 0.21
CA LEU A 189 -12.23 3.76 0.50
C LEU A 189 -12.39 2.61 1.52
N CYS A 190 -11.74 1.48 1.26
CA CYS A 190 -11.54 0.47 2.29
C CYS A 190 -10.31 0.80 3.14
N GLU A 191 -10.50 1.03 4.45
CA GLU A 191 -9.41 1.37 5.37
C GLU A 191 -8.45 0.21 5.62
N VAL A 192 -8.89 -1.04 5.46
CA VAL A 192 -8.06 -2.23 5.73
C VAL A 192 -7.05 -2.46 4.62
N CYS A 193 -7.52 -2.49 3.37
CA CYS A 193 -6.70 -2.84 2.21
C CYS A 193 -6.26 -1.63 1.38
N GLY A 194 -6.75 -0.43 1.68
CA GLY A 194 -6.39 0.83 1.02
C GLY A 194 -6.89 0.95 -0.42
N SER A 195 -7.75 0.03 -0.86
CA SER A 195 -8.34 0.04 -2.20
C SER A 195 -9.59 0.90 -2.26
N GLN A 196 -9.76 1.62 -3.37
CA GLN A 196 -11.03 2.22 -3.73
C GLN A 196 -12.05 1.12 -4.03
N ILE A 197 -13.25 1.27 -3.51
CA ILE A 197 -14.37 0.36 -3.70
C ILE A 197 -15.52 1.14 -4.32
N SER A 198 -16.21 0.52 -5.27
CA SER A 198 -17.31 1.14 -5.98
C SER A 198 -18.58 0.35 -5.74
N TRP A 199 -19.59 0.98 -5.15
CA TRP A 199 -20.92 0.43 -4.98
C TRP A 199 -21.71 0.67 -6.26
N ARG A 200 -22.02 -0.39 -7.00
CA ARG A 200 -22.62 -0.28 -8.34
C ARG A 200 -24.01 -0.89 -8.44
N ALA A 201 -24.27 -1.98 -7.72
CA ALA A 201 -25.58 -2.60 -7.72
C ALA A 201 -26.51 -1.91 -6.72
N VAL A 202 -27.80 -1.85 -7.05
CA VAL A 202 -28.84 -1.28 -6.17
C VAL A 202 -28.85 -2.02 -4.82
N GLU A 203 -28.75 -3.34 -4.85
CA GLU A 203 -28.67 -4.20 -3.66
C GLU A 203 -27.46 -3.88 -2.78
N GLU A 204 -26.32 -3.54 -3.41
CA GLU A 204 -25.10 -3.16 -2.70
C GLU A 204 -25.26 -1.79 -2.03
N LEU A 205 -25.91 -0.83 -2.68
CA LEU A 205 -26.20 0.49 -2.11
C LEU A 205 -27.18 0.40 -0.93
N GLU A 206 -28.21 -0.44 -1.03
CA GLU A 206 -29.10 -0.74 0.10
C GLU A 206 -28.35 -1.43 1.24
N ALA A 207 -27.48 -2.39 0.90
CA ALA A 207 -26.66 -3.09 1.87
C ALA A 207 -25.70 -2.13 2.59
N ARG A 208 -25.11 -1.16 1.87
CA ARG A 208 -24.31 -0.07 2.44
C ARG A 208 -25.12 0.76 3.42
N ALA A 209 -26.35 1.14 3.07
CA ALA A 209 -27.25 1.89 3.94
C ALA A 209 -27.61 1.11 5.23
N ARG A 210 -27.67 -0.24 5.14
CA ARG A 210 -27.86 -1.14 6.29
C ARG A 210 -26.56 -1.49 7.03
N GLY A 211 -25.42 -0.93 6.64
CA GLY A 211 -24.12 -1.15 7.27
C GLY A 211 -23.45 -2.50 6.94
N ARG A 212 -23.92 -3.21 5.91
CA ARG A 212 -23.29 -4.45 5.47
C ARG A 212 -21.96 -4.16 4.78
N PRO A 213 -20.89 -4.94 5.05
CA PRO A 213 -19.62 -4.78 4.37
C PRO A 213 -19.74 -5.07 2.87
N HIS A 214 -18.96 -4.33 2.09
CA HIS A 214 -18.86 -4.55 0.65
C HIS A 214 -18.32 -5.96 0.33
N PRO A 215 -18.77 -6.62 -0.75
CA PRO A 215 -18.35 -7.99 -1.11
C PRO A 215 -16.83 -8.22 -1.20
N HIS A 216 -16.08 -7.17 -1.58
CA HIS A 216 -14.60 -7.19 -1.62
C HIS A 216 -13.93 -7.66 -0.31
N THR A 217 -14.62 -7.55 0.84
CA THR A 217 -14.10 -8.00 2.13
C THR A 217 -13.84 -9.52 2.17
N MET A 218 -14.57 -10.28 1.35
CA MET A 218 -14.36 -11.73 1.18
C MET A 218 -13.22 -12.05 0.21
N GLY A 219 -12.64 -11.06 -0.46
CA GLY A 219 -11.53 -11.25 -1.38
C GLY A 219 -10.21 -11.56 -0.66
N ALA A 220 -9.37 -12.39 -1.28
CA ALA A 220 -8.04 -12.76 -0.77
C ALA A 220 -7.16 -11.53 -0.47
N TRP A 221 -7.32 -10.45 -1.25
CA TRP A 221 -6.62 -9.19 -1.02
C TRP A 221 -6.98 -8.55 0.33
N HIS A 222 -8.27 -8.40 0.61
CA HIS A 222 -8.74 -7.80 1.86
C HIS A 222 -8.38 -8.68 3.04
N GLN A 223 -8.60 -10.00 2.92
CA GLN A 223 -8.25 -10.97 3.96
C GLN A 223 -6.75 -10.97 4.26
N GLY A 224 -5.90 -10.86 3.24
CA GLY A 224 -4.45 -10.79 3.43
C GLY A 224 -4.02 -9.54 4.20
N TRP A 225 -4.55 -8.36 3.86
CA TRP A 225 -4.27 -7.15 4.62
C TRP A 225 -4.84 -7.17 6.05
N ALA A 226 -6.02 -7.80 6.24
CA ALA A 226 -6.57 -8.01 7.57
C ALA A 226 -5.62 -8.88 8.44
N ARG A 227 -5.12 -9.99 7.88
CA ARG A 227 -4.12 -10.86 8.54
C ARG A 227 -2.81 -10.13 8.84
N VAL A 228 -2.32 -9.30 7.92
CA VAL A 228 -1.11 -8.48 8.12
C VAL A 228 -1.29 -7.54 9.32
N ARG A 229 -2.42 -6.81 9.40
CA ARG A 229 -2.71 -5.88 10.50
C ARG A 229 -2.88 -6.61 11.83
N GLU A 230 -3.55 -7.75 11.84
CA GLU A 230 -3.72 -8.59 13.04
C GLU A 230 -2.37 -9.18 13.50
N SER A 231 -1.56 -9.67 12.57
CA SER A 231 -0.25 -10.23 12.86
C SER A 231 0.71 -9.17 13.40
N LEU A 232 0.65 -7.94 12.89
CA LEU A 232 1.43 -6.83 13.41
C LEU A 232 1.07 -6.54 14.88
N LYS A 233 -0.23 -6.53 15.23
CA LYS A 233 -0.67 -6.38 16.63
C LYS A 233 -0.13 -7.52 17.50
N ARG A 234 -0.28 -8.77 17.07
CA ARG A 234 0.22 -9.95 17.79
C ARG A 234 1.74 -9.91 17.99
N VAL A 235 2.50 -9.53 16.96
CA VAL A 235 3.98 -9.44 17.04
C VAL A 235 4.40 -8.30 17.99
N ASN A 236 3.71 -7.15 17.95
CA ASN A 236 3.95 -6.04 18.87
C ASN A 236 3.70 -6.46 20.33
N GLU A 237 2.60 -7.17 20.60
CA GLU A 237 2.28 -7.70 21.92
C GLU A 237 3.32 -8.71 22.42
N GLN A 238 3.78 -9.62 21.56
CA GLN A 238 4.82 -10.60 21.92
C GLN A 238 6.16 -9.94 22.25
N LEU A 239 6.52 -8.86 21.53
CA LEU A 239 7.74 -8.11 21.81
C LEU A 239 7.61 -7.25 23.08
N ALA A 240 6.44 -6.65 23.32
CA ALA A 240 6.16 -5.86 24.52
C ALA A 240 6.07 -6.72 25.79
N GLY A 241 5.47 -7.91 25.71
CA GLY A 241 5.41 -8.87 26.82
C GLY A 241 6.78 -9.41 27.23
N GLY A 242 7.77 -9.39 26.32
CA GLY A 242 9.14 -9.80 26.59
C GLY A 242 10.00 -8.76 27.32
N THR A 243 9.54 -7.51 27.45
CA THR A 243 10.23 -6.41 28.15
C THR A 243 9.73 -6.15 29.56
N GLY A 244 8.69 -6.86 30.02
CA GLY A 244 8.12 -6.71 31.38
C GLY A 244 8.91 -7.41 32.50
N GLY A 245 10.00 -8.13 32.19
CA GLY A 245 10.78 -8.86 33.18
C GLY A 245 12.28 -8.69 32.92
N LYS A 246 12.96 -7.95 33.79
CA LYS A 246 14.40 -7.58 33.80
C LYS A 246 14.77 -6.28 33.08
N ASP A 247 14.27 -5.15 33.59
CA ASP A 247 15.04 -3.89 33.64
C ASP A 247 14.67 -3.16 34.94
N GLY A 248 15.01 -3.81 36.06
CA GLY A 248 14.83 -3.31 37.42
C GLY A 248 16.12 -2.83 38.08
N ARG A 249 17.12 -2.37 37.30
CA ARG A 249 18.35 -1.76 37.83
C ARG A 249 18.89 -0.72 36.86
N ASP A 250 18.37 0.49 36.93
CA ASP A 250 19.16 1.74 36.88
C ASP A 250 18.22 2.94 37.05
N ALA A 251 17.63 3.05 38.24
CA ALA A 251 17.15 4.33 38.74
C ALA A 251 18.34 5.06 39.39
N PRO A 252 18.68 6.30 39.00
CA PRO A 252 19.74 7.04 39.67
C PRO A 252 19.28 7.34 41.10
N ARG A 253 19.94 6.71 42.07
CA ARG A 253 19.72 6.96 43.51
C ARG A 253 19.99 8.44 43.79
N ARG A 254 18.93 9.24 43.88
CA ARG A 254 18.95 10.55 44.53
C ARG A 254 19.28 10.30 46.00
N ARG A 255 20.55 10.51 46.35
CA ARG A 255 21.04 10.43 47.72
C ARG A 255 20.57 11.68 48.46
N ASP A 256 19.44 11.54 49.12
CA ASP A 256 18.97 12.43 50.17
C ASP A 256 20.06 12.50 51.26
N ARG A 257 20.67 13.70 51.42
CA ARG A 257 21.61 14.01 52.49
C ARG A 257 21.01 15.16 53.29
N SER A 258 20.18 14.78 54.25
CA SER A 258 19.59 15.67 55.24
C SER A 258 20.09 15.28 56.64
N ARG A 259 20.77 16.22 57.33
CA ARG A 259 21.40 16.24 58.69
C ARG A 259 22.93 16.20 58.65
N SER A 260 23.68 17.09 59.29
CA SER A 260 23.41 18.19 60.24
C SER A 260 24.76 18.88 60.51
N GLY A 261 24.80 20.21 60.63
CA GLY A 261 26.05 20.92 60.97
C GLY A 261 25.94 22.43 60.97
N SER A 262 25.48 22.97 62.10
CA SER A 262 25.46 24.39 62.45
C SER A 262 26.87 25.00 62.38
N ARG A 263 27.05 26.16 61.71
CA ARG A 263 27.84 27.32 62.19
C ARG A 263 28.05 28.41 61.12
N ASP A 264 27.92 29.65 61.60
CA ASP A 264 28.52 30.91 61.13
C ASP A 264 27.97 31.53 59.83
N ARG A 265 27.12 32.56 59.94
CA ARG A 265 27.42 34.00 60.14
C ARG A 265 27.74 34.75 58.83
N ALA A 266 26.80 35.66 58.51
CA ALA A 266 27.03 37.01 57.99
C ALA A 266 27.77 37.22 56.65
N ARG A 267 27.00 37.66 55.64
CA ARG A 267 27.22 38.87 54.82
C ARG A 267 26.13 38.95 53.74
N GLU A 268 25.05 39.67 53.99
CA GLU A 268 24.86 41.06 53.52
C GLU A 268 25.18 41.30 52.03
N ALA A 269 24.10 41.40 51.25
CA ALA A 269 23.67 42.58 50.49
C ALA A 269 24.63 43.29 49.50
N ARG A 270 24.00 43.81 48.43
CA ARG A 270 24.47 44.70 47.33
C ARG A 270 24.88 43.91 46.07
N ASN A 271 24.39 44.15 44.86
CA ASN A 271 23.81 45.32 44.19
C ASN A 271 22.91 44.82 43.03
N ARG A 272 21.67 45.31 42.88
CA ARG A 272 21.30 46.42 41.96
C ARG A 272 21.74 46.24 40.50
N GLY A 273 20.79 45.77 39.68
CA GLY A 273 20.24 46.47 38.52
C GLY A 273 21.16 46.91 37.38
N ARG A 274 20.84 46.47 36.16
CA ARG A 274 20.79 47.36 34.99
C ARG A 274 20.05 46.74 33.81
N SER A 275 18.90 47.34 33.50
CA SER A 275 18.26 47.34 32.19
C SER A 275 19.22 47.88 31.13
N ALA A 276 19.17 47.34 29.91
CA ALA A 276 19.52 48.08 28.70
C ALA A 276 18.91 47.39 27.47
N GLU A 277 17.89 48.04 26.94
CA GLU A 277 17.33 47.89 25.61
C GLU A 277 18.43 47.96 24.53
N ARG A 278 18.21 47.27 23.41
CA ARG A 278 18.73 47.70 22.10
C ARG A 278 17.91 47.08 20.98
N GLU A 279 16.83 47.78 20.64
CA GLU A 279 16.41 47.88 19.25
C GLU A 279 17.54 48.50 18.42
N ARG A 280 17.77 47.98 17.21
CA ARG A 280 18.17 48.83 16.08
C ARG A 280 17.83 48.19 14.74
N SER A 281 17.11 49.01 13.98
CA SER A 281 16.50 48.76 12.70
C SER A 281 17.50 48.76 11.54
N ARG A 282 17.09 48.09 10.46
CA ARG A 282 17.23 48.47 9.03
C ARG A 282 18.61 48.91 8.51
N ARG A 283 19.13 48.16 7.53
CA ARG A 283 19.64 48.72 6.27
C ARG A 283 19.77 47.62 5.21
N GLY A 284 19.10 47.83 4.09
CA GLY A 284 19.20 46.97 2.91
C GLY A 284 20.55 47.10 2.22
N ARG A 285 20.88 46.09 1.43
CA ARG A 285 21.84 46.25 0.34
C ARG A 285 21.52 45.25 -0.77
N ALA A 286 20.99 45.79 -1.86
CA ALA A 286 21.04 45.18 -3.18
C ALA A 286 22.52 44.91 -3.55
N GLY A 287 22.77 43.79 -4.19
CA GLY A 287 24.11 43.36 -4.59
C GLY A 287 24.04 42.30 -5.67
N SER A 288 23.79 42.76 -6.89
CA SER A 288 23.97 42.03 -8.14
C SER A 288 25.37 41.42 -8.20
N SER A 289 25.48 40.13 -8.53
CA SER A 289 26.67 39.61 -9.21
C SER A 289 26.29 38.36 -9.99
N ALA A 290 26.17 38.58 -11.30
CA ALA A 290 26.26 37.54 -12.31
C ALA A 290 27.50 36.67 -12.09
N ARG A 291 27.35 35.36 -12.25
CA ARG A 291 28.45 34.47 -12.63
C ARG A 291 27.90 33.39 -13.56
N GLU A 292 28.02 33.72 -14.84
CA GLU A 292 28.05 32.77 -15.93
C GLU A 292 29.13 31.73 -15.68
N ARG A 293 28.79 30.45 -15.85
CA ARG A 293 29.79 29.39 -16.02
C ARG A 293 29.32 28.46 -17.13
N SER A 294 29.62 28.91 -18.34
CA SER A 294 29.77 28.10 -19.54
C SER A 294 30.77 26.97 -19.29
N ARG A 295 30.31 25.72 -19.43
CA ARG A 295 31.17 24.56 -19.72
C ARG A 295 30.50 23.66 -20.74
N SER A 296 30.72 24.03 -22.00
CA SER A 296 30.69 23.13 -23.14
C SER A 296 31.78 22.08 -22.97
N ARG A 297 31.43 20.80 -23.08
CA ARG A 297 32.37 19.75 -23.50
C ARG A 297 31.64 18.76 -24.38
N ASP A 298 31.77 19.02 -25.68
CA ASP A 298 31.68 18.04 -26.74
C ASP A 298 32.49 16.78 -26.42
N ARG A 299 31.85 15.63 -26.56
CA ARG A 299 32.50 14.41 -27.07
C ARG A 299 31.54 13.68 -28.00
N ARG A 300 31.65 14.03 -29.28
CA ARG A 300 31.27 13.17 -30.40
C ARG A 300 32.29 12.02 -30.46
N SER A 301 31.80 10.79 -30.42
CA SER A 301 32.51 9.62 -30.94
C SER A 301 31.53 8.82 -31.78
N ALA A 302 31.76 8.84 -33.08
CA ALA A 302 31.06 8.05 -34.07
C ALA A 302 31.78 6.71 -34.28
N SER A 303 31.02 5.62 -34.32
CA SER A 303 31.32 4.38 -35.06
C SER A 303 30.02 3.57 -35.12
N ARG A 304 29.18 3.66 -36.16
CA ARG A 304 29.23 2.94 -37.45
C ARG A 304 29.50 1.42 -37.35
N ARG A 305 28.55 0.68 -37.98
CA ARG A 305 28.56 -0.71 -38.49
C ARG A 305 28.29 -1.79 -37.43
N ARG A 306 27.49 -2.83 -37.69
CA ARG A 306 27.04 -3.47 -38.94
C ARG A 306 25.89 -4.45 -38.61
N GLU A 307 25.08 -4.73 -39.62
CA GLU A 307 24.18 -5.89 -39.82
C GLU A 307 23.01 -6.11 -38.85
#